data_AF-A0A9D1HYX9-F1
#
_entry.id   AF-A0A9D1HYX9-F1
#
_cell.length_a   1.000
_cell.length_b   1.000
_cell.length_c   1.000
_cell.angle_alpha   90.00
_cell.angle_beta   90.00
_cell.angle_gamma   90.00
#
_symmetry.space_group_name_H-M   'P 1'
#
loop_
_entity.id
_entity.type
_entity.pdbx_description
1 polymer ?
#
loop_
_entity_poly.entity_id
_entity_poly.type
_entity_poly.pdbx_seq_one_letter_code
_entity_poly.pdbx_strand_id
1 'polypeptide(L)'
;MKIQFCGASTGVTGSCHLITTEKHKVLLDCGQFQGGKAQEALNYEDFPFNPAEIDYVILSHAHIDHCGRIPLLVNRGFKGQIYCTDATADLLDVMLKDSGYIHEKEAEWKNRKNERAGRPAVEPLYTYNDAVDSLKYVRPVLYDQLIELNEEMKIVFNDAGHILGSAITELWVSEGDNVSKIVFSGDLGVMERPILRNPTIIKKADYLIMETTYGNRVHPANAMDVRKLMDIIIETTQRGGTTVIPSFAVGRTQELIYELNRVYDSDNEYRKYFEDIMVYVDSPMATTATEVFKKNAQVFDDETKEYIARGDNPLDFKNLKFTRTSEESIWLNNNPDPKVIISASGMCEAGRIRHHLKHNLWNRKSSIVFVGYQAEGTLGRMLLEGAEEVTLFGEKIQVNAKIYNLEGFSGHADRNGLLAWLKGFKKEPKHIFLVHGESESKADFAKTVEKELGYHPVVVTGNSEFLLEKDEIVNMEQAMKEAVDEETKIKTKNNISDIHSRIEDILYNANLALEDDISTERLAKINNIVLELEKSTINLGAAISEEDRPEENA
;
A
#
# COMPACT_ATOMS: atom_id res chain seq x y z
N MET A 1 -3.05 29.86 5.89
CA MET A 1 -2.59 28.54 5.41
C MET A 1 -2.32 28.53 3.90
N LYS A 2 -1.35 27.71 3.46
CA LYS A 2 -0.96 27.48 2.05
C LYS A 2 -0.71 26.00 1.79
N ILE A 3 -0.92 25.56 0.55
CA ILE A 3 -0.51 24.23 0.06
C ILE A 3 0.46 24.41 -1.11
N GLN A 4 1.62 23.78 -1.03
CA GLN A 4 2.59 23.68 -2.10
C GLN A 4 2.68 22.23 -2.59
N PHE A 5 2.46 22.01 -3.87
CA PHE A 5 2.60 20.69 -4.51
C PHE A 5 4.04 20.52 -4.99
N CYS A 6 4.79 19.62 -4.37
CA CYS A 6 6.24 19.44 -4.59
C CYS A 6 6.59 18.20 -5.42
N GLY A 7 5.59 17.38 -5.74
CA GLY A 7 5.72 16.13 -6.50
C GLY A 7 4.36 15.54 -6.84
N ALA A 8 4.35 14.45 -7.61
CA ALA A 8 3.14 13.83 -8.19
C ALA A 8 2.16 14.81 -8.88
N SER A 9 2.68 15.95 -9.38
CA SER A 9 1.88 17.00 -10.02
C SER A 9 1.84 16.89 -11.55
N THR A 10 2.66 16.03 -12.17
CA THR A 10 2.61 15.78 -13.62
C THR A 10 2.61 14.30 -13.97
N GLY A 11 2.62 13.42 -12.98
CA GLY A 11 2.64 11.97 -13.13
C GLY A 11 2.19 11.25 -11.86
N VAL A 12 2.43 9.95 -11.82
CA VAL A 12 1.96 9.00 -10.78
C VAL A 12 3.04 8.62 -9.76
N THR A 13 4.12 9.39 -9.64
CA THR A 13 5.18 9.09 -8.67
C THR A 13 5.74 10.33 -8.01
N GLY A 14 6.45 10.13 -6.90
CA GLY A 14 7.11 11.19 -6.17
C GLY A 14 6.15 12.03 -5.33
N SER A 15 5.07 11.45 -4.80
CA SER A 15 4.07 12.13 -3.97
C SER A 15 4.73 12.92 -2.85
N CYS A 16 4.44 14.23 -2.78
CA CYS A 16 5.03 15.14 -1.81
C CYS A 16 4.30 16.48 -1.84
N HIS A 17 3.59 16.83 -0.76
CA HIS A 17 2.79 18.06 -0.68
C HIS A 17 3.01 18.77 0.66
N LEU A 18 3.42 20.03 0.62
CA LEU A 18 3.74 20.81 1.82
C LEU A 18 2.57 21.72 2.21
N ILE A 19 2.06 21.54 3.42
CA ILE A 19 1.11 22.45 4.06
C ILE A 19 1.89 23.41 4.95
N THR A 20 1.70 24.71 4.76
CA THR A 20 2.30 25.75 5.60
C THR A 20 1.21 26.56 6.28
N THR A 21 1.22 26.54 7.61
CA THR A 21 0.39 27.39 8.47
C THR A 21 1.16 28.62 8.91
N GLU A 22 0.57 29.48 9.72
CA GLU A 22 1.29 30.63 10.33
C GLU A 22 2.49 30.20 11.18
N LYS A 23 2.44 29.00 11.79
CA LYS A 23 3.46 28.53 12.75
C LYS A 23 4.13 27.21 12.39
N HIS A 24 3.51 26.42 11.51
CA HIS A 24 3.90 25.02 11.30
C HIS A 24 4.02 24.66 9.82
N LYS A 25 4.85 23.64 9.55
CA LYS A 25 5.03 23.02 8.24
C LYS A 25 4.84 21.52 8.33
N VAL A 26 3.84 21.03 7.61
CA VAL A 26 3.46 19.61 7.57
C VAL A 26 3.63 19.09 6.16
N LEU A 27 4.36 17.99 6.02
CA LEU A 27 4.58 17.34 4.73
C LEU A 27 3.66 16.13 4.60
N LEU A 28 2.83 16.10 3.56
CA LEU A 28 2.07 14.92 3.16
C LEU A 28 2.90 14.13 2.16
N ASP A 29 3.27 12.90 2.53
CA ASP A 29 4.16 12.00 1.79
C ASP A 29 5.56 12.58 1.46
N CYS A 30 6.51 11.69 1.20
CA CYS A 30 7.83 12.02 0.69
C CYS A 30 8.34 10.87 -0.19
N GLY A 31 7.73 10.74 -1.36
CA GLY A 31 7.90 9.61 -2.24
C GLY A 31 8.97 9.77 -3.31
N GLN A 32 9.51 8.67 -3.82
CA GLN A 32 10.52 8.63 -4.87
C GLN A 32 9.88 8.72 -6.26
N PHE A 33 10.50 9.48 -7.17
CA PHE A 33 10.11 9.49 -8.58
C PHE A 33 10.58 8.22 -9.28
N GLN A 34 9.68 7.55 -9.99
CA GLN A 34 9.94 6.33 -10.77
C GLN A 34 9.34 6.48 -12.18
N GLY A 35 9.78 5.66 -13.14
CA GLY A 35 9.30 5.73 -14.53
C GLY A 35 10.35 6.15 -15.56
N GLY A 36 11.63 5.86 -15.30
CA GLY A 36 12.74 6.03 -16.24
C GLY A 36 13.70 7.16 -15.88
N LYS A 37 14.78 7.29 -16.67
CA LYS A 37 15.95 8.13 -16.33
C LYS A 37 15.64 9.59 -16.01
N ALA A 38 14.67 10.20 -16.70
CA ALA A 38 14.31 11.59 -16.47
C ALA A 38 13.60 11.78 -15.13
N GLN A 39 12.66 10.89 -14.79
CA GLN A 39 11.97 10.91 -13.50
C GLN A 39 12.92 10.55 -12.37
N GLU A 40 13.74 9.51 -12.55
CA GLU A 40 14.72 9.08 -11.54
C GLU A 40 15.74 10.18 -11.20
N ALA A 41 16.09 11.04 -12.16
CA ALA A 41 17.01 12.16 -11.94
C ALA A 41 16.43 13.20 -10.95
N LEU A 42 15.10 13.38 -10.91
CA LEU A 42 14.43 14.30 -9.99
C LEU A 42 14.67 13.94 -8.51
N ASN A 43 14.98 12.67 -8.21
CA ASN A 43 15.28 12.26 -6.84
C ASN A 43 16.58 12.89 -6.30
N TYR A 44 17.50 13.26 -7.19
CA TYR A 44 18.79 13.86 -6.81
C TYR A 44 18.71 15.39 -6.68
N GLU A 45 17.64 16.00 -7.16
CA GLU A 45 17.41 17.44 -7.03
C GLU A 45 17.16 17.82 -5.56
N ASP A 46 17.36 19.11 -5.26
CA ASP A 46 17.04 19.65 -3.94
C ASP A 46 15.52 19.72 -3.75
N PHE A 47 15.08 19.55 -2.50
CA PHE A 47 13.67 19.76 -2.18
C PHE A 47 13.31 21.23 -2.41
N PRO A 48 12.08 21.55 -2.88
CA PRO A 48 11.64 22.93 -3.04
C PRO A 48 11.31 23.63 -1.70
N PHE A 49 11.70 23.01 -0.59
CA PHE A 49 11.55 23.48 0.79
C PHE A 49 12.76 23.03 1.61
N ASN A 50 12.97 23.64 2.76
CA ASN A 50 14.03 23.26 3.70
C ASN A 50 13.56 22.09 4.60
N PRO A 51 14.17 20.89 4.53
CA PRO A 51 13.77 19.74 5.35
C PRO A 51 13.84 19.99 6.86
N ALA A 52 14.75 20.86 7.32
CA ALA A 52 14.93 21.17 8.73
C ALA A 52 13.79 22.03 9.32
N GLU A 53 12.94 22.61 8.47
CA GLU A 53 11.78 23.42 8.88
C GLU A 53 10.48 22.62 8.92
N ILE A 54 10.50 21.33 8.53
CA ILE A 54 9.31 20.48 8.56
C ILE A 54 9.12 19.92 9.96
N ASP A 55 7.95 20.19 10.56
CA ASP A 55 7.60 19.74 11.91
C ASP A 55 7.13 18.27 11.91
N TYR A 56 6.30 17.93 10.92
CA TYR A 56 5.67 16.63 10.82
C TYR A 56 5.63 16.13 9.38
N VAL A 57 5.81 14.83 9.20
CA VAL A 57 5.46 14.12 7.97
C VAL A 57 4.24 13.27 8.27
N ILE A 58 3.21 13.36 7.44
CA ILE A 58 2.06 12.47 7.46
C ILE A 58 2.16 11.60 6.22
N LEU A 59 2.35 10.29 6.43
CA LEU A 59 2.54 9.34 5.36
C LEU A 59 1.25 8.52 5.16
N SER A 60 0.74 8.53 3.93
CA SER A 60 -0.46 7.81 3.54
C SER A 60 -0.26 6.29 3.55
N HIS A 61 0.81 5.79 2.93
CA HIS A 61 1.09 4.37 2.83
C HIS A 61 2.55 4.06 2.45
N ALA A 62 2.91 2.78 2.43
CA ALA A 62 4.30 2.31 2.33
C ALA A 62 4.86 2.15 0.91
N HIS A 63 4.15 2.52 -0.16
CA HIS A 63 4.74 2.44 -1.50
C HIS A 63 5.90 3.44 -1.67
N ILE A 64 6.91 3.07 -2.46
CA ILE A 64 8.17 3.83 -2.59
C ILE A 64 7.93 5.20 -3.23
N ASP A 65 6.93 5.34 -4.08
CA ASP A 65 6.48 6.60 -4.66
C ASP A 65 5.70 7.52 -3.70
N HIS A 66 5.49 7.08 -2.44
CA HIS A 66 4.96 7.87 -1.33
C HIS A 66 5.93 8.01 -0.14
N CYS A 67 6.82 7.04 0.10
CA CYS A 67 7.75 7.05 1.23
C CYS A 67 9.24 7.06 0.87
N GLY A 68 9.59 6.78 -0.37
CA GLY A 68 10.96 6.39 -0.77
C GLY A 68 12.01 7.50 -0.69
N ARG A 69 11.64 8.76 -0.43
CA ARG A 69 12.58 9.87 -0.15
C ARG A 69 12.65 10.23 1.34
N ILE A 70 11.95 9.54 2.24
CA ILE A 70 12.05 9.76 3.69
C ILE A 70 13.50 9.65 4.20
N PRO A 71 14.32 8.65 3.82
CA PRO A 71 15.71 8.59 4.26
C PRO A 71 16.53 9.80 3.80
N LEU A 72 16.29 10.28 2.57
CA LEU A 72 16.91 11.48 2.03
C LEU A 72 16.48 12.74 2.78
N LEU A 73 15.20 12.85 3.15
CA LEU A 73 14.64 13.95 3.93
C LEU A 73 15.33 14.05 5.31
N VAL A 74 15.50 12.92 6.00
CA VAL A 74 16.22 12.81 7.28
C VAL A 74 17.69 13.22 7.12
N ASN A 75 18.37 12.68 6.13
CA ASN A 75 19.77 13.02 5.85
C ASN A 75 20.00 14.50 5.53
N ARG A 76 18.98 15.16 4.95
CA ARG A 76 19.01 16.59 4.62
C ARG A 76 18.51 17.49 5.76
N GLY A 77 18.33 16.95 6.97
CA GLY A 77 18.19 17.74 8.20
C GLY A 77 16.82 17.71 8.86
N PHE A 78 15.86 16.91 8.36
CA PHE A 78 14.58 16.71 9.04
C PHE A 78 14.77 16.04 10.41
N LYS A 79 14.04 16.52 11.41
CA LYS A 79 14.10 16.03 12.80
C LYS A 79 12.71 15.84 13.45
N GLY A 80 11.64 16.08 12.67
CA GLY A 80 10.27 15.97 13.13
C GLY A 80 9.79 14.52 13.28
N GLN A 81 8.50 14.33 13.55
CA GLN A 81 7.89 12.99 13.63
C GLN A 81 7.21 12.61 12.32
N ILE A 82 7.24 11.32 11.98
CA ILE A 82 6.58 10.74 10.80
C ILE A 82 5.40 9.91 11.28
N TYR A 83 4.18 10.38 11.07
CA TYR A 83 2.96 9.67 11.45
C TYR A 83 2.43 8.82 10.29
N CYS A 84 2.09 7.57 10.58
CA CYS A 84 1.41 6.65 9.67
C CYS A 84 0.69 5.56 10.48
N THR A 85 -0.09 4.73 9.81
CA THR A 85 -0.71 3.57 10.46
C THR A 85 0.33 2.56 10.95
N ASP A 86 0.01 1.79 11.98
CA ASP A 86 0.82 0.68 12.49
C ASP A 86 1.25 -0.30 11.39
N ALA A 87 0.33 -0.71 10.54
CA ALA A 87 0.62 -1.62 9.44
C ALA A 87 1.50 -0.97 8.34
N THR A 88 1.34 0.34 8.09
CA THR A 88 2.27 1.08 7.20
C THR A 88 3.66 1.14 7.81
N ALA A 89 3.79 1.38 9.13
CA ALA A 89 5.08 1.42 9.81
C ALA A 89 5.84 0.08 9.72
N ASP A 90 5.13 -1.04 9.89
CA ASP A 90 5.70 -2.37 9.71
C ASP A 90 6.15 -2.63 8.26
N LEU A 91 5.39 -2.15 7.28
CA LEU A 91 5.79 -2.24 5.87
C LEU A 91 6.97 -1.33 5.54
N LEU A 92 7.06 -0.13 6.12
CA LEU A 92 8.19 0.79 5.92
C LEU A 92 9.53 0.14 6.28
N ASP A 93 9.56 -0.66 7.35
CA ASP A 93 10.77 -1.40 7.76
C ASP A 93 11.31 -2.27 6.63
N VAL A 94 10.41 -2.91 5.88
CA VAL A 94 10.76 -3.76 4.73
C VAL A 94 11.09 -2.91 3.50
N MET A 95 10.22 -1.96 3.18
CA MET A 95 10.26 -1.18 1.93
C MET A 95 11.51 -0.28 1.86
N LEU A 96 11.78 0.50 2.90
CA LEU A 96 12.89 1.46 2.89
C LEU A 96 14.25 0.77 2.96
N LYS A 97 14.37 -0.32 3.71
CA LYS A 97 15.61 -1.11 3.79
C LYS A 97 15.96 -1.76 2.46
N ASP A 98 14.97 -2.37 1.79
CA ASP A 98 15.17 -2.94 0.45
C ASP A 98 15.55 -1.85 -0.56
N SER A 99 14.88 -0.69 -0.52
CA SER A 99 15.22 0.44 -1.38
C SER A 99 16.65 0.95 -1.15
N GLY A 100 17.07 1.13 0.12
CA GLY A 100 18.44 1.53 0.45
C GLY A 100 19.49 0.53 -0.04
N TYR A 101 19.22 -0.77 0.11
CA TYR A 101 20.09 -1.82 -0.41
C TYR A 101 20.18 -1.79 -1.95
N ILE A 102 19.06 -1.55 -2.65
CA ILE A 102 19.03 -1.41 -4.10
C ILE A 102 19.88 -0.20 -4.53
N HIS A 103 19.71 0.95 -3.90
CA HIS A 103 20.49 2.17 -4.20
C HIS A 103 21.99 1.94 -4.02
N GLU A 104 22.42 1.28 -2.94
CA GLU A 104 23.82 0.90 -2.72
C GLU A 104 24.36 0.01 -3.83
N LYS A 105 23.61 -1.02 -4.22
CA LYS A 105 24.03 -1.96 -5.27
C LYS A 105 24.11 -1.31 -6.64
N GLU A 106 23.19 -0.40 -6.95
CA GLU A 106 23.23 0.37 -8.19
C GLU A 106 24.44 1.31 -8.25
N ALA A 107 24.73 2.02 -7.14
CA ALA A 107 25.92 2.85 -7.02
C ALA A 107 27.21 2.03 -7.15
N GLU A 108 27.32 0.90 -6.45
CA GLU A 108 28.46 -0.04 -6.58
C GLU A 108 28.67 -0.48 -8.04
N TRP A 109 27.59 -0.88 -8.73
CA TRP A 109 27.67 -1.34 -10.11
C TRP A 109 28.10 -0.21 -11.07
N LYS A 110 27.56 0.99 -10.88
CA LYS A 110 27.92 2.18 -11.65
C LYS A 110 29.37 2.60 -11.39
N ASN A 111 29.84 2.52 -10.15
CA ASN A 111 31.22 2.80 -9.77
C ASN A 111 32.23 1.84 -10.41
N ARG A 112 31.94 0.54 -10.46
CA ARG A 112 32.79 -0.43 -11.19
C ARG A 112 32.91 -0.11 -12.68
N LYS A 113 31.86 0.46 -13.30
CA LYS A 113 31.90 0.91 -14.70
C LYS A 113 32.66 2.23 -14.84
N ASN A 114 32.45 3.17 -13.92
CA ASN A 114 33.10 4.48 -13.92
C ASN A 114 34.61 4.35 -13.71
N GLU A 115 35.06 3.48 -12.82
CA GLU A 115 36.47 3.17 -12.59
C GLU A 115 37.14 2.70 -13.88
N ARG A 116 36.52 1.75 -14.61
CA ARG A 116 37.03 1.26 -15.91
C ARG A 116 37.05 2.35 -16.99
N ALA A 117 36.16 3.34 -16.89
CA ALA A 117 36.02 4.43 -17.85
C ALA A 117 36.77 5.71 -17.43
N GLY A 118 37.48 5.72 -16.30
CA GLY A 118 38.13 6.92 -15.74
C GLY A 118 37.17 8.04 -15.32
N ARG A 119 35.93 7.70 -14.95
CA ARG A 119 34.88 8.65 -14.52
C ARG A 119 34.81 8.69 -12.98
N PRO A 120 34.33 9.80 -12.37
CA PRO A 120 34.20 9.91 -10.92
C PRO A 120 33.21 8.88 -10.35
N ALA A 121 33.42 8.50 -9.09
CA ALA A 121 32.46 7.69 -8.36
C ALA A 121 31.15 8.48 -8.14
N VAL A 122 30.05 7.74 -8.01
CA VAL A 122 28.74 8.24 -7.62
C VAL A 122 28.36 7.61 -6.29
N GLU A 123 27.70 8.40 -5.45
CA GLU A 123 27.11 7.93 -4.20
C GLU A 123 25.69 7.38 -4.47
N PRO A 124 25.21 6.43 -3.66
CA PRO A 124 23.80 6.04 -3.69
C PRO A 124 22.91 7.21 -3.25
N LEU A 125 21.63 7.17 -3.63
CA LEU A 125 20.66 8.18 -3.19
C LEU A 125 20.56 8.23 -1.66
N TYR A 126 20.55 7.05 -1.05
CA TYR A 126 20.74 6.78 0.37
C TYR A 126 21.11 5.30 0.54
N THR A 127 21.58 4.93 1.72
CA THR A 127 22.06 3.58 2.07
C THR A 127 21.02 2.79 2.86
N TYR A 128 21.23 1.48 3.02
CA TYR A 128 20.46 0.67 3.96
C TYR A 128 20.47 1.26 5.38
N ASN A 129 21.61 1.80 5.84
CA ASN A 129 21.71 2.38 7.19
C ASN A 129 20.94 3.69 7.30
N ASP A 130 20.93 4.53 6.27
CA ASP A 130 20.11 5.73 6.23
C ASP A 130 18.61 5.38 6.34
N ALA A 131 18.18 4.31 5.67
CA ALA A 131 16.83 3.79 5.81
C ALA A 131 16.53 3.35 7.25
N VAL A 132 17.42 2.56 7.87
CA VAL A 132 17.30 2.15 9.28
C VAL A 132 17.21 3.35 10.22
N ASP A 133 18.02 4.38 10.00
CA ASP A 133 18.04 5.58 10.84
C ASP A 133 16.76 6.41 10.67
N SER A 134 16.21 6.48 9.46
CA SER A 134 14.96 7.19 9.20
C SER A 134 13.75 6.58 9.91
N LEU A 135 13.73 5.26 10.09
CA LEU A 135 12.63 4.56 10.77
C LEU A 135 12.47 4.96 12.25
N LYS A 136 13.52 5.52 12.88
CA LYS A 136 13.48 6.01 14.28
C LYS A 136 12.52 7.20 14.47
N TYR A 137 12.23 7.92 13.39
CA TYR A 137 11.31 9.06 13.38
C TYR A 137 9.85 8.64 13.17
N VAL A 138 9.59 7.36 12.87
CA VAL A 138 8.23 6.85 12.63
C VAL A 138 7.47 6.71 13.94
N ARG A 139 6.20 7.14 13.91
CA ARG A 139 5.23 7.08 15.00
C ARG A 139 3.97 6.36 14.48
N PRO A 140 3.84 5.05 14.74
CA PRO A 140 2.67 4.29 14.33
C PRO A 140 1.45 4.72 15.14
N VAL A 141 0.29 4.80 14.47
CA VAL A 141 -1.02 5.07 15.08
C VAL A 141 -2.07 4.12 14.52
N LEU A 142 -3.20 3.98 15.21
CA LEU A 142 -4.29 3.13 14.74
C LEU A 142 -5.22 3.90 13.79
N TYR A 143 -5.94 3.18 12.93
CA TYR A 143 -7.07 3.75 12.21
C TYR A 143 -8.13 4.31 13.16
N ASP A 144 -8.87 5.31 12.69
CA ASP A 144 -9.95 6.00 13.40
C ASP A 144 -9.50 6.69 14.70
N GLN A 145 -8.19 6.69 15.02
CA GLN A 145 -7.65 7.34 16.20
C GLN A 145 -7.45 8.83 15.95
N LEU A 146 -8.05 9.67 16.80
CA LEU A 146 -7.77 11.10 16.82
C LEU A 146 -6.43 11.37 17.51
N ILE A 147 -5.46 11.87 16.75
CA ILE A 147 -4.12 12.18 17.21
C ILE A 147 -3.95 13.69 17.25
N GLU A 148 -3.54 14.21 18.39
CA GLU A 148 -3.15 15.61 18.53
C GLU A 148 -1.66 15.75 18.18
N LEU A 149 -1.37 16.47 17.08
CA LEU A 149 0.01 16.75 16.68
C LEU A 149 0.61 17.85 17.55
N ASN A 150 -0.20 18.87 17.83
CA ASN A 150 0.03 19.99 18.74
C ASN A 150 -1.30 20.70 19.03
N GLU A 151 -1.26 21.82 19.77
CA GLU A 151 -2.44 22.61 20.16
C GLU A 151 -3.31 23.08 18.96
N GLU A 152 -2.72 23.20 17.77
CA GLU A 152 -3.38 23.77 16.58
C GLU A 152 -3.79 22.71 15.55
N MET A 153 -3.22 21.49 15.61
CA MET A 153 -3.37 20.49 14.56
C MET A 153 -3.71 19.10 15.10
N LYS A 154 -4.72 18.47 14.49
CA LYS A 154 -5.14 17.10 14.80
C LYS A 154 -5.27 16.29 13.52
N ILE A 155 -5.00 14.99 13.60
CA ILE A 155 -5.10 14.07 12.46
C ILE A 155 -5.90 12.82 12.81
N VAL A 156 -6.54 12.26 11.79
CA VAL A 156 -7.14 10.91 11.80
C VAL A 156 -6.73 10.20 10.52
N PHE A 157 -6.33 8.94 10.64
CA PHE A 157 -6.14 8.04 9.51
C PHE A 157 -7.37 7.15 9.35
N ASN A 158 -7.95 7.14 8.16
CA ASN A 158 -9.05 6.27 7.78
C ASN A 158 -8.56 5.28 6.71
N ASP A 159 -9.14 4.09 6.63
CA ASP A 159 -8.68 3.07 5.68
C ASP A 159 -8.93 3.52 4.24
N ALA A 160 -7.90 3.48 3.38
CA ALA A 160 -7.96 3.80 1.97
C ALA A 160 -8.21 2.57 1.07
N GLY A 161 -8.12 1.35 1.60
CA GLY A 161 -8.36 0.10 0.86
C GLY A 161 -7.35 -0.22 -0.25
N HIS A 162 -6.23 0.51 -0.33
CA HIS A 162 -5.26 0.42 -1.42
C HIS A 162 -4.18 -0.65 -1.18
N ILE A 163 -3.49 -0.59 -0.04
CA ILE A 163 -2.62 -1.65 0.46
C ILE A 163 -2.83 -1.80 1.97
N LEU A 164 -2.22 -2.81 2.58
CA LEU A 164 -2.25 -2.97 4.02
C LEU A 164 -1.75 -1.70 4.72
N GLY A 165 -2.59 -1.12 5.58
CA GLY A 165 -2.26 0.12 6.30
C GLY A 165 -2.41 1.41 5.48
N SER A 166 -2.81 1.36 4.21
CA SER A 166 -2.99 2.58 3.42
C SER A 166 -4.10 3.47 3.95
N ALA A 167 -3.85 4.77 4.06
CA ALA A 167 -4.76 5.67 4.74
C ALA A 167 -5.15 6.93 3.96
N ILE A 168 -6.44 7.25 4.03
CA ILE A 168 -6.99 8.58 3.81
C ILE A 168 -6.72 9.38 5.09
N THR A 169 -6.07 10.53 4.95
CA THR A 169 -5.74 11.40 6.09
C THR A 169 -6.72 12.56 6.18
N GLU A 170 -7.33 12.74 7.35
CA GLU A 170 -8.05 13.96 7.71
C GLU A 170 -7.16 14.78 8.65
N LEU A 171 -6.89 16.04 8.29
CA LEU A 171 -6.08 16.98 9.06
C LEU A 171 -6.92 18.22 9.38
N TRP A 172 -7.12 18.48 10.66
CA TRP A 172 -7.71 19.71 11.16
C TRP A 172 -6.60 20.68 11.54
N VAL A 173 -6.71 21.91 11.06
CA VAL A 173 -5.76 23.00 11.33
C VAL A 173 -6.51 24.20 11.87
N SER A 174 -6.06 24.70 13.01
CA SER A 174 -6.59 25.92 13.65
C SER A 174 -5.64 27.09 13.40
N GLU A 175 -6.15 28.18 12.85
CA GLU A 175 -5.41 29.46 12.71
C GLU A 175 -6.28 30.60 13.27
N GLY A 176 -6.05 30.96 14.54
CA GLY A 176 -6.92 31.89 15.26
C GLY A 176 -8.26 31.23 15.62
N ASP A 177 -9.38 31.90 15.32
CA ASP A 177 -10.73 31.38 15.58
C ASP A 177 -11.26 30.45 14.46
N ASN A 178 -10.47 30.24 13.40
CA ASN A 178 -10.87 29.47 12.23
C ASN A 178 -10.25 28.07 12.24
N VAL A 179 -11.08 27.07 11.97
CA VAL A 179 -10.66 25.67 11.78
C VAL A 179 -10.88 25.28 10.33
N SER A 180 -9.88 24.67 9.71
CA SER A 180 -9.95 24.12 8.36
C SER A 180 -9.70 22.63 8.38
N LYS A 181 -10.47 21.88 7.60
CA LYS A 181 -10.29 20.44 7.42
C LYS A 181 -9.74 20.12 6.04
N ILE A 182 -8.52 19.60 6.00
CA ILE A 182 -7.87 19.10 4.79
C ILE A 182 -8.03 17.58 4.76
N VAL A 183 -8.42 17.04 3.61
CA VAL A 183 -8.45 15.61 3.36
C VAL A 183 -7.45 15.28 2.28
N PHE A 184 -6.56 14.33 2.55
CA PHE A 184 -5.62 13.78 1.60
C PHE A 184 -5.95 12.31 1.37
N SER A 185 -6.28 11.93 0.13
CA SER A 185 -6.71 10.56 -0.15
C SER A 185 -5.60 9.53 -0.02
N GLY A 186 -4.34 9.92 -0.20
CA GLY A 186 -3.31 8.96 -0.61
C GLY A 186 -3.75 8.28 -1.90
N ASP A 187 -3.43 6.99 -2.03
CA ASP A 187 -3.99 6.13 -3.08
C ASP A 187 -5.27 5.46 -2.58
N LEU A 188 -6.31 5.46 -3.41
CA LEU A 188 -7.62 4.88 -3.12
C LEU A 188 -7.74 3.49 -3.73
N GLY A 189 -8.14 2.54 -2.91
CA GLY A 189 -8.39 1.16 -3.29
C GLY A 189 -9.63 0.94 -4.14
N VAL A 190 -9.67 -0.19 -4.83
CA VAL A 190 -10.90 -0.74 -5.42
C VAL A 190 -11.76 -1.32 -4.30
N MET A 191 -13.09 -1.16 -4.41
CA MET A 191 -14.06 -1.80 -3.51
C MET A 191 -14.00 -3.33 -3.62
N GLU A 192 -14.38 -4.02 -2.54
CA GLU A 192 -14.53 -5.47 -2.44
C GLU A 192 -13.26 -6.23 -2.83
N ARG A 193 -12.10 -5.65 -2.49
CA ARG A 193 -10.83 -6.33 -2.67
C ARG A 193 -10.63 -7.38 -1.58
N PRO A 194 -10.02 -8.53 -1.92
CA PRO A 194 -9.69 -9.54 -0.93
C PRO A 194 -8.72 -8.98 0.12
N ILE A 195 -8.90 -9.40 1.38
CA ILE A 195 -8.08 -9.05 2.56
C ILE A 195 -8.29 -7.62 3.05
N LEU A 196 -8.45 -6.65 2.15
CA LEU A 196 -8.46 -5.22 2.48
C LEU A 196 -9.89 -4.70 2.67
N ARG A 197 -10.07 -3.78 3.62
CA ARG A 197 -11.35 -3.10 3.80
C ARG A 197 -11.63 -2.18 2.62
N ASN A 198 -12.91 -1.88 2.42
CA ASN A 198 -13.32 -0.84 1.49
C ASN A 198 -12.77 0.54 1.92
N PRO A 199 -12.39 1.41 0.97
CA PRO A 199 -12.04 2.79 1.27
C PRO A 199 -13.13 3.48 2.09
N THR A 200 -12.74 4.17 3.16
CA THR A 200 -13.65 4.87 4.05
C THR A 200 -14.24 6.09 3.34
N ILE A 201 -15.57 6.26 3.44
CA ILE A 201 -16.27 7.41 2.87
C ILE A 201 -16.14 8.62 3.79
N ILE A 202 -15.58 9.72 3.27
CA ILE A 202 -15.44 10.97 3.99
C ILE A 202 -16.61 11.90 3.69
N LYS A 203 -17.23 12.46 4.73
CA LYS A 203 -18.48 13.25 4.62
C LYS A 203 -18.27 14.75 4.46
N LYS A 204 -17.14 15.29 4.93
CA LYS A 204 -16.85 16.73 4.97
C LYS A 204 -15.35 16.99 4.80
N ALA A 205 -15.01 17.99 3.98
CA ALA A 205 -13.69 18.58 3.86
C ALA A 205 -13.84 20.03 3.36
N ASP A 206 -12.94 20.92 3.76
CA ASP A 206 -12.81 22.24 3.14
C ASP A 206 -11.91 22.16 1.91
N TYR A 207 -10.82 21.39 2.01
CA TYR A 207 -9.86 21.17 0.94
C TYR A 207 -9.62 19.69 0.77
N LEU A 208 -9.66 19.21 -0.47
CA LEU A 208 -9.41 17.83 -0.82
C LEU A 208 -8.19 17.75 -1.75
N ILE A 209 -7.22 16.89 -1.42
CA ILE A 209 -6.14 16.47 -2.31
C ILE A 209 -6.40 15.01 -2.66
N MET A 210 -6.64 14.72 -3.94
CA MET A 210 -7.13 13.42 -4.40
C MET A 210 -6.26 12.84 -5.53
N GLU A 211 -5.96 11.55 -5.45
CA GLU A 211 -5.29 10.80 -6.52
C GLU A 211 -6.15 10.65 -7.77
N THR A 212 -5.50 10.39 -8.91
CA THR A 212 -6.17 10.27 -10.21
C THR A 212 -5.48 9.26 -11.12
N THR A 213 -4.90 8.21 -10.56
CA THR A 213 -4.09 7.23 -11.28
C THR A 213 -4.85 6.64 -12.48
N TYR A 214 -6.12 6.28 -12.27
CA TYR A 214 -7.03 5.79 -13.30
C TYR A 214 -8.23 6.71 -13.57
N GLY A 215 -8.05 8.02 -13.39
CA GLY A 215 -9.08 9.03 -13.64
C GLY A 215 -9.71 9.00 -15.04
N ASN A 216 -9.02 8.45 -16.04
CA ASN A 216 -9.55 8.28 -17.41
C ASN A 216 -9.84 6.82 -17.82
N ARG A 217 -9.76 5.85 -16.90
CA ARG A 217 -9.99 4.42 -17.19
C ARG A 217 -11.11 3.84 -16.34
N VAL A 218 -11.75 2.80 -16.86
CA VAL A 218 -12.73 1.99 -16.13
C VAL A 218 -12.26 0.54 -16.18
N HIS A 219 -12.20 -0.12 -15.04
CA HIS A 219 -11.80 -1.52 -14.98
C HIS A 219 -12.91 -2.39 -15.58
N PRO A 220 -12.58 -3.46 -16.32
CA PRO A 220 -13.59 -4.41 -16.79
C PRO A 220 -14.34 -5.04 -15.60
N ALA A 221 -15.67 -5.17 -15.70
CA ALA A 221 -16.52 -5.67 -14.60
C ALA A 221 -16.18 -7.09 -14.09
N ASN A 222 -15.41 -7.88 -14.85
CA ASN A 222 -14.98 -9.24 -14.51
C ASN A 222 -13.51 -9.29 -14.04
N ALA A 223 -13.13 -8.30 -13.23
CA ALA A 223 -11.75 -7.96 -12.96
C ALA A 223 -10.95 -9.04 -12.18
N MET A 224 -11.54 -9.65 -11.14
CA MET A 224 -10.90 -10.76 -10.41
C MET A 224 -11.54 -12.10 -10.75
N ASP A 225 -11.32 -12.57 -11.98
CA ASP A 225 -11.76 -13.92 -12.34
C ASP A 225 -10.68 -14.93 -11.97
N VAL A 226 -10.64 -15.29 -10.68
CA VAL A 226 -9.77 -16.37 -10.15
C VAL A 226 -9.92 -17.65 -10.98
N ARG A 227 -11.12 -17.90 -11.54
CA ARG A 227 -11.37 -19.03 -12.44
C ARG A 227 -10.48 -19.00 -13.68
N LYS A 228 -10.32 -17.84 -14.34
CA LYS A 228 -9.40 -17.71 -15.48
C LYS A 228 -7.96 -17.99 -15.09
N LEU A 229 -7.54 -17.51 -13.91
CA LEU A 229 -6.20 -17.82 -13.40
C LEU A 229 -6.04 -19.33 -13.19
N MET A 230 -7.04 -19.98 -12.60
CA MET A 230 -7.05 -21.43 -12.39
C MET A 230 -7.04 -22.21 -13.71
N ASP A 231 -7.85 -21.81 -14.69
CA ASP A 231 -7.87 -22.41 -16.03
C ASP A 231 -6.47 -22.33 -16.67
N ILE A 232 -5.82 -21.17 -16.62
CA ILE A 232 -4.46 -20.99 -17.14
C ILE A 232 -3.47 -21.88 -16.40
N ILE A 233 -3.52 -21.93 -15.06
CA ILE A 233 -2.63 -22.76 -14.24
C ILE A 233 -2.79 -24.24 -14.60
N ILE A 234 -4.02 -24.74 -14.67
CA ILE A 234 -4.32 -26.14 -14.95
C ILE A 234 -3.92 -26.49 -16.38
N GLU A 235 -4.31 -25.70 -17.38
CA GLU A 235 -3.91 -25.93 -18.76
C GLU A 235 -2.39 -25.92 -18.94
N THR A 236 -1.68 -25.03 -18.25
CA THR A 236 -0.21 -24.94 -18.31
C THR A 236 0.44 -26.15 -17.69
N THR A 237 -0.09 -26.59 -16.55
CA THR A 237 0.37 -27.79 -15.84
C THR A 237 0.15 -29.05 -16.68
N GLN A 238 -1.02 -29.21 -17.30
CA GLN A 238 -1.34 -30.34 -18.18
C GLN A 238 -0.43 -30.42 -19.42
N ARG A 239 0.08 -29.29 -19.91
CA ARG A 239 1.09 -29.24 -20.99
C ARG A 239 2.51 -29.56 -20.51
N GLY A 240 2.71 -29.74 -19.21
CA GLY A 240 4.01 -29.97 -18.59
C GLY A 240 4.86 -28.70 -18.52
N GLY A 241 4.23 -27.53 -18.37
CA GLY A 241 4.90 -26.22 -18.32
C GLY A 241 4.81 -25.56 -16.94
N THR A 242 5.52 -24.45 -16.80
CA THR A 242 5.50 -23.61 -15.60
C THR A 242 4.66 -22.37 -15.84
N THR A 243 3.80 -22.02 -14.88
CA THR A 243 3.10 -20.73 -14.86
C THR A 243 3.92 -19.73 -14.08
N VAL A 244 4.42 -18.69 -14.74
CA VAL A 244 5.18 -17.61 -14.10
C VAL A 244 4.27 -16.38 -13.98
N ILE A 245 4.17 -15.82 -12.78
CA ILE A 245 3.30 -14.69 -12.46
C ILE A 245 4.19 -13.55 -11.92
N PRO A 246 4.59 -12.59 -12.77
CA PRO A 246 5.17 -11.33 -12.30
C PRO A 246 4.19 -10.61 -11.38
N SER A 247 4.60 -10.32 -10.15
CA SER A 247 3.74 -9.68 -9.15
C SER A 247 4.51 -8.68 -8.28
N PHE A 248 3.82 -7.64 -7.78
CA PHE A 248 4.39 -6.73 -6.78
C PHE A 248 4.55 -7.45 -5.43
N ALA A 249 5.64 -7.15 -4.72
CA ALA A 249 5.99 -7.84 -3.49
C ALA A 249 4.99 -7.58 -2.34
N VAL A 250 4.37 -6.39 -2.34
CA VAL A 250 3.38 -5.94 -1.36
C VAL A 250 2.04 -5.72 -2.07
N GLY A 251 0.94 -6.18 -1.46
CA GLY A 251 -0.41 -6.13 -2.02
C GLY A 251 -0.70 -7.33 -2.92
N ARG A 252 -0.31 -7.23 -4.20
CA ARG A 252 -0.76 -8.16 -5.25
C ARG A 252 -0.39 -9.62 -5.00
N THR A 253 0.82 -9.87 -4.48
CA THR A 253 1.25 -11.23 -4.15
C THR A 253 0.38 -11.83 -3.04
N GLN A 254 0.01 -11.05 -2.02
CA GLN A 254 -0.81 -11.53 -0.91
C GLN A 254 -2.25 -11.81 -1.34
N GLU A 255 -2.84 -10.96 -2.18
CA GLU A 255 -4.16 -11.24 -2.78
C GLU A 255 -4.17 -12.52 -3.62
N LEU A 256 -3.12 -12.75 -4.42
CA LEU A 256 -3.00 -14.00 -5.18
C LEU A 256 -2.91 -15.21 -4.26
N ILE A 257 -2.12 -15.13 -3.18
CA ILE A 257 -2.01 -16.22 -2.20
C ILE A 257 -3.39 -16.49 -1.58
N TYR A 258 -4.11 -15.44 -1.19
CA TYR A 258 -5.44 -15.56 -0.59
C TYR A 258 -6.45 -16.21 -1.53
N GLU A 259 -6.53 -15.78 -2.79
CA GLU A 259 -7.46 -16.37 -3.74
C GLU A 259 -7.12 -17.83 -4.07
N LEU A 260 -5.84 -18.15 -4.20
CA LEU A 260 -5.40 -19.54 -4.37
C LEU A 260 -5.71 -20.38 -3.13
N ASN A 261 -5.60 -19.80 -1.92
CA ASN A 261 -5.99 -20.47 -0.69
C ASN A 261 -7.49 -20.79 -0.64
N ARG A 262 -8.35 -19.84 -1.04
CA ARG A 262 -9.81 -20.07 -1.11
C ARG A 262 -10.17 -21.21 -2.06
N VAL A 263 -9.46 -21.34 -3.18
CA VAL A 263 -9.62 -22.47 -4.10
C VAL A 263 -9.15 -23.79 -3.47
N TYR A 264 -8.12 -23.75 -2.64
CA TYR A 264 -7.62 -24.92 -1.93
C TYR A 264 -8.58 -25.42 -0.84
N ASP A 265 -9.12 -24.51 -0.05
CA ASP A 265 -9.91 -24.83 1.14
C ASP A 265 -11.38 -25.15 0.82
N SER A 266 -11.95 -24.55 -0.24
CA SER A 266 -13.33 -24.82 -0.66
C SER A 266 -13.47 -26.12 -1.46
N ASP A 267 -14.63 -26.78 -1.35
CA ASP A 267 -14.97 -27.92 -2.21
C ASP A 267 -15.46 -27.40 -3.58
N ASN A 268 -14.55 -27.34 -4.55
CA ASN A 268 -14.80 -26.82 -5.90
C ASN A 268 -14.14 -27.68 -6.98
N GLU A 269 -14.53 -27.46 -8.24
CA GLU A 269 -14.05 -28.26 -9.39
C GLU A 269 -12.54 -28.13 -9.66
N TYR A 270 -11.91 -27.05 -9.21
CA TYR A 270 -10.49 -26.77 -9.41
C TYR A 270 -9.58 -27.44 -8.38
N ARG A 271 -10.08 -27.65 -7.15
CA ARG A 271 -9.30 -28.18 -6.01
C ARG A 271 -8.55 -29.45 -6.34
N LYS A 272 -9.23 -30.43 -6.95
CA LYS A 272 -8.65 -31.74 -7.31
C LYS A 272 -7.49 -31.63 -8.29
N TYR A 273 -7.49 -30.62 -9.16
CA TYR A 273 -6.38 -30.40 -10.09
C TYR A 273 -5.26 -29.58 -9.45
N PHE A 274 -5.62 -28.68 -8.53
CA PHE A 274 -4.68 -27.76 -7.91
C PHE A 274 -3.91 -28.36 -6.74
N GLU A 275 -4.45 -29.37 -6.05
CA GLU A 275 -3.83 -29.96 -4.86
C GLU A 275 -2.44 -30.57 -5.08
N ASP A 276 -2.16 -31.00 -6.32
CA ASP A 276 -0.88 -31.57 -6.74
C ASP A 276 0.09 -30.54 -7.33
N ILE A 277 -0.31 -29.27 -7.46
CA ILE A 277 0.49 -28.21 -8.08
C ILE A 277 1.19 -27.39 -7.00
N MET A 278 2.53 -27.38 -7.03
CA MET A 278 3.32 -26.56 -6.13
C MET A 278 3.31 -25.08 -6.55
N VAL A 279 3.07 -24.19 -5.58
CA VAL A 279 3.11 -22.73 -5.75
C VAL A 279 4.29 -22.16 -4.98
N TYR A 280 5.17 -21.45 -5.67
CA TYR A 280 6.36 -20.85 -5.10
C TYR A 280 6.27 -19.33 -5.14
N VAL A 281 6.48 -18.68 -4.01
CA VAL A 281 6.69 -17.23 -3.91
C VAL A 281 8.18 -16.98 -3.86
N ASP A 282 8.77 -16.59 -5.00
CA ASP A 282 10.20 -16.36 -5.16
C ASP A 282 10.59 -14.89 -5.09
N SER A 283 10.38 -14.32 -3.90
CA SER A 283 10.82 -12.97 -3.58
C SER A 283 11.07 -12.87 -2.06
N PRO A 284 12.30 -12.55 -1.62
CA PRO A 284 12.59 -12.31 -0.21
C PRO A 284 11.69 -11.21 0.36
N MET A 285 11.53 -10.14 -0.40
CA MET A 285 10.67 -9.02 -0.04
C MET A 285 9.21 -9.43 0.08
N ALA A 286 8.67 -10.22 -0.87
CA ALA A 286 7.28 -10.68 -0.79
C ALA A 286 7.06 -11.65 0.37
N THR A 287 8.07 -12.45 0.70
CA THR A 287 8.05 -13.33 1.88
C THR A 287 7.93 -12.50 3.15
N THR A 288 8.81 -11.50 3.34
CA THR A 288 8.79 -10.62 4.51
C THR A 288 7.49 -9.81 4.58
N ALA A 289 7.01 -9.28 3.45
CA ALA A 289 5.75 -8.56 3.37
C ALA A 289 4.56 -9.45 3.77
N THR A 290 4.54 -10.71 3.36
CA THR A 290 3.47 -11.65 3.75
C THR A 290 3.46 -11.89 5.26
N GLU A 291 4.63 -11.94 5.91
CA GLU A 291 4.71 -12.02 7.36
C GLU A 291 4.23 -10.73 8.04
N VAL A 292 4.45 -9.55 7.45
CA VAL A 292 3.86 -8.29 7.91
C VAL A 292 2.33 -8.32 7.82
N PHE A 293 1.77 -8.81 6.72
CA PHE A 293 0.32 -9.00 6.58
C PHE A 293 -0.23 -9.91 7.68
N LYS A 294 0.39 -11.07 7.92
CA LYS A 294 -0.04 -12.00 8.98
C LYS A 294 -0.02 -11.37 10.37
N LYS A 295 0.96 -10.51 10.67
CA LYS A 295 1.06 -9.79 11.96
C LYS A 295 0.00 -8.70 12.12
N ASN A 296 -0.53 -8.19 11.01
CA ASN A 296 -1.46 -7.07 10.97
C ASN A 296 -2.89 -7.49 10.60
N ALA A 297 -3.31 -8.69 10.96
CA ALA A 297 -4.64 -9.22 10.64
C ALA A 297 -5.79 -8.36 11.24
N GLN A 298 -5.52 -7.53 12.25
CA GLN A 298 -6.50 -6.60 12.83
C GLN A 298 -7.05 -5.61 11.80
N VAL A 299 -6.27 -5.27 10.77
CA VAL A 299 -6.70 -4.31 9.72
C VAL A 299 -7.38 -4.98 8.53
N PHE A 300 -7.52 -6.30 8.49
CA PHE A 300 -8.19 -6.98 7.39
C PHE A 300 -9.70 -6.66 7.32
N ASP A 301 -10.32 -7.00 6.19
CA ASP A 301 -11.79 -7.05 6.04
C ASP A 301 -12.43 -8.07 6.99
N ASP A 302 -13.76 -7.98 7.14
CA ASP A 302 -14.48 -8.85 8.07
C ASP A 302 -14.58 -10.29 7.57
N GLU A 303 -14.68 -10.54 6.26
CA GLU A 303 -14.69 -11.90 5.68
C GLU A 303 -13.41 -12.65 6.05
N THR A 304 -12.25 -12.02 5.88
CA THR A 304 -10.93 -12.57 6.16
C THR A 304 -10.70 -12.73 7.65
N LYS A 305 -11.19 -11.80 8.49
CA LYS A 305 -11.14 -11.97 9.95
C LYS A 305 -11.98 -13.14 10.43
N GLU A 306 -13.17 -13.33 9.88
CA GLU A 306 -14.01 -14.50 10.17
C GLU A 306 -13.33 -15.80 9.71
N TYR A 307 -12.66 -15.77 8.56
CA TYR A 307 -11.84 -16.89 8.07
C TYR A 307 -10.77 -17.29 9.09
N ILE A 308 -10.02 -16.30 9.60
CA ILE A 308 -9.00 -16.52 10.64
C ILE A 308 -9.62 -17.03 11.95
N ALA A 309 -10.76 -16.47 12.36
CA ALA A 309 -11.43 -16.85 13.61
C ALA A 309 -11.86 -18.33 13.66
N ARG A 310 -12.10 -18.94 12.49
CA ARG A 310 -12.40 -20.38 12.36
C ARG A 310 -11.17 -21.29 12.47
N GLY A 311 -9.97 -20.71 12.58
CA GLY A 311 -8.70 -21.43 12.71
C GLY A 311 -7.93 -21.59 11.40
N ASP A 312 -8.41 -21.02 10.29
CA ASP A 312 -7.76 -21.08 8.98
C ASP A 312 -6.67 -20.01 8.82
N ASN A 313 -5.72 -20.25 7.90
CA ASN A 313 -4.65 -19.30 7.60
C ASN A 313 -4.81 -18.73 6.18
N PRO A 314 -5.37 -17.52 6.01
CA PRO A 314 -5.73 -16.98 4.69
C PRO A 314 -4.53 -16.76 3.75
N LEU A 315 -3.31 -16.73 4.29
CA LEU A 315 -2.08 -16.47 3.54
C LEU A 315 -1.12 -17.67 3.54
N ASP A 316 -1.65 -18.88 3.73
CA ASP A 316 -0.88 -20.11 3.72
C ASP A 316 -1.74 -21.30 3.29
N PHE A 317 -1.17 -22.20 2.49
CA PHE A 317 -1.81 -23.47 2.10
C PHE A 317 -0.78 -24.55 1.88
N LYS A 318 -1.20 -25.82 1.91
CA LYS A 318 -0.30 -26.99 1.94
C LYS A 318 0.81 -26.98 0.88
N ASN A 319 0.47 -26.59 -0.34
CA ASN A 319 1.31 -26.57 -1.54
C ASN A 319 1.96 -25.20 -1.81
N LEU A 320 1.83 -24.23 -0.91
CA LEU A 320 2.56 -22.96 -0.95
C LEU A 320 3.97 -23.10 -0.34
N LYS A 321 4.96 -22.52 -1.00
CA LYS A 321 6.35 -22.44 -0.51
C LYS A 321 6.93 -21.06 -0.76
N PHE A 322 7.59 -20.51 0.25
CA PHE A 322 8.36 -19.27 0.14
C PHE A 322 9.84 -19.60 -0.06
N THR A 323 10.45 -19.07 -1.11
CA THR A 323 11.90 -19.25 -1.35
C THR A 323 12.67 -18.02 -0.90
N ARG A 324 13.64 -18.25 0.00
CA ARG A 324 14.42 -17.20 0.64
C ARG A 324 15.81 -17.10 0.02
N THR A 325 16.40 -18.21 -0.36
CA THR A 325 17.80 -18.24 -0.82
C THR A 325 17.93 -18.20 -2.34
N SER A 326 19.08 -17.76 -2.84
CA SER A 326 19.39 -17.81 -4.26
C SER A 326 19.51 -19.24 -4.78
N GLU A 327 19.92 -20.19 -3.93
CA GLU A 327 20.07 -21.61 -4.28
C GLU A 327 18.70 -22.24 -4.56
N GLU A 328 17.69 -21.96 -3.72
CA GLU A 328 16.30 -22.37 -3.95
C GLU A 328 15.75 -21.79 -5.26
N SER A 329 15.97 -20.49 -5.51
CA SER A 329 15.56 -19.83 -6.76
C SER A 329 16.19 -20.45 -8.01
N ILE A 330 17.49 -20.78 -7.95
CA ILE A 330 18.19 -21.48 -9.04
C ILE A 330 17.63 -22.89 -9.23
N TRP A 331 17.34 -23.61 -8.15
CA TRP A 331 16.72 -24.93 -8.22
C TRP A 331 15.35 -24.88 -8.91
N LEU A 332 14.52 -23.87 -8.61
CA LEU A 332 13.22 -23.69 -9.27
C LEU A 332 13.33 -23.57 -10.79
N ASN A 333 14.38 -22.89 -11.28
CA ASN A 333 14.61 -22.72 -12.71
C ASN A 333 15.09 -24.01 -13.42
N ASN A 334 15.68 -24.95 -12.68
CA ASN A 334 16.22 -26.19 -13.22
C ASN A 334 15.29 -27.39 -13.02
N ASN A 335 14.34 -27.32 -12.10
CA ASN A 335 13.38 -28.38 -11.86
C ASN A 335 12.31 -28.39 -12.99
N PRO A 336 12.15 -29.50 -13.74
CA PRO A 336 11.22 -29.58 -14.88
C PRO A 336 9.75 -29.84 -14.50
N ASP A 337 9.46 -30.14 -13.23
CA ASP A 337 8.11 -30.46 -12.77
C ASP A 337 7.20 -29.24 -12.95
N PRO A 338 5.96 -29.41 -13.42
CA PRO A 338 5.00 -28.32 -13.51
C PRO A 338 4.78 -27.63 -12.16
N LYS A 339 4.80 -26.30 -12.16
CA LYS A 339 4.66 -25.48 -10.95
C LYS A 339 4.18 -24.07 -11.28
N VAL A 340 3.74 -23.36 -10.25
CA VAL A 340 3.47 -21.92 -10.30
C VAL A 340 4.60 -21.17 -9.60
N ILE A 341 5.11 -20.11 -10.22
CA ILE A 341 6.13 -19.23 -9.64
C ILE A 341 5.58 -17.80 -9.63
N ILE A 342 5.34 -17.25 -8.44
CA ILE A 342 5.00 -15.85 -8.21
C ILE A 342 6.29 -15.13 -7.81
N SER A 343 6.71 -14.11 -8.57
CA SER A 343 7.99 -13.43 -8.31
C SER A 343 7.91 -11.94 -8.60
N ALA A 344 8.63 -11.16 -7.79
CA ALA A 344 8.86 -9.74 -8.01
C ALA A 344 10.03 -9.49 -8.98
N SER A 345 10.07 -8.36 -9.70
CA SER A 345 9.07 -7.26 -9.70
C SER A 345 7.89 -7.48 -10.67
N GLY A 346 6.74 -6.85 -10.37
CA GLY A 346 5.50 -6.99 -11.14
C GLY A 346 5.56 -6.50 -12.59
N MET A 347 6.52 -5.63 -12.91
CA MET A 347 6.75 -5.11 -14.26
C MET A 347 7.97 -5.70 -14.99
N CYS A 348 8.61 -6.71 -14.39
CA CYS A 348 9.74 -7.46 -14.96
C CYS A 348 11.06 -6.69 -15.16
N GLU A 349 11.22 -5.51 -14.54
CA GLU A 349 12.42 -4.67 -14.71
C GLU A 349 13.62 -5.14 -13.88
N ALA A 350 13.38 -5.77 -12.74
CA ALA A 350 14.41 -6.18 -11.79
C ALA A 350 14.01 -7.41 -10.98
N GLY A 351 14.96 -7.97 -10.24
CA GLY A 351 14.73 -9.08 -9.32
C GLY A 351 14.73 -10.47 -9.97
N ARG A 352 14.31 -11.47 -9.19
CA ARG A 352 14.34 -12.89 -9.56
C ARG A 352 13.44 -13.22 -10.75
N ILE A 353 12.39 -12.42 -10.98
CA ILE A 353 11.47 -12.62 -12.11
C ILE A 353 12.20 -12.64 -13.47
N ARG A 354 13.25 -11.83 -13.64
CA ARG A 354 14.03 -11.80 -14.89
C ARG A 354 14.72 -13.13 -15.17
N HIS A 355 15.17 -13.82 -14.12
CA HIS A 355 15.73 -15.16 -14.24
C HIS A 355 14.63 -16.16 -14.64
N HIS A 356 13.48 -16.15 -13.95
CA HIS A 356 12.37 -17.03 -14.34
C HIS A 356 11.90 -16.81 -15.78
N LEU A 357 11.82 -15.55 -16.23
CA LEU A 357 11.52 -15.22 -17.63
C LEU A 357 12.59 -15.76 -18.58
N LYS A 358 13.88 -15.62 -18.27
CA LYS A 358 14.96 -16.21 -19.08
C LYS A 358 14.77 -17.72 -19.28
N HIS A 359 14.34 -18.43 -18.24
CA HIS A 359 14.16 -19.88 -18.28
C HIS A 359 12.82 -20.33 -18.90
N ASN A 360 11.79 -19.47 -18.92
CA ASN A 360 10.43 -19.87 -19.32
C ASN A 360 9.93 -19.24 -20.62
N LEU A 361 10.40 -18.06 -21.02
CA LEU A 361 9.87 -17.36 -22.21
C LEU A 361 10.02 -18.15 -23.51
N TRP A 362 11.12 -18.87 -23.69
CA TRP A 362 11.38 -19.69 -24.88
C TRP A 362 10.64 -21.04 -24.85
N ASN A 363 10.10 -21.44 -23.70
CA ASN A 363 9.43 -22.72 -23.53
C ASN A 363 7.95 -22.61 -23.88
N ARG A 364 7.56 -23.18 -25.03
CA ARG A 364 6.16 -23.20 -25.52
C ARG A 364 5.15 -23.87 -24.58
N LYS A 365 5.61 -24.66 -23.60
CA LYS A 365 4.73 -25.29 -22.61
C LYS A 365 4.31 -24.30 -21.52
N SER A 366 5.21 -23.35 -21.19
CA SER A 366 5.05 -22.39 -20.10
C SER A 366 4.06 -21.28 -20.42
N SER A 367 3.63 -20.56 -19.39
CA SER A 367 2.75 -19.40 -19.51
C SER A 367 3.21 -18.28 -18.59
N ILE A 368 3.16 -17.05 -19.08
CA ILE A 368 3.45 -15.85 -18.31
C ILE A 368 2.13 -15.11 -18.10
N VAL A 369 1.75 -14.87 -16.84
CA VAL A 369 0.46 -14.28 -16.49
C VAL A 369 0.70 -12.96 -15.79
N PHE A 370 0.38 -11.86 -16.46
CA PHE A 370 0.44 -10.53 -15.87
C PHE A 370 -0.86 -10.25 -15.10
N VAL A 371 -0.70 -9.82 -13.85
CA VAL A 371 -1.80 -9.58 -12.87
C VAL A 371 -1.78 -8.14 -12.34
N GLY A 372 -1.23 -7.22 -13.11
CA GLY A 372 -1.05 -5.85 -12.68
C GLY A 372 -0.65 -4.96 -13.83
N TYR A 373 -0.78 -3.65 -13.64
CA TYR A 373 -0.46 -2.66 -14.65
C TYR A 373 1.01 -2.74 -15.09
N GLN A 374 1.22 -2.61 -16.40
CA GLN A 374 2.54 -2.62 -17.03
C GLN A 374 2.77 -1.24 -17.64
N ALA A 375 3.69 -0.47 -17.05
CA ALA A 375 4.03 0.87 -17.52
C ALA A 375 4.71 0.82 -18.90
N GLU A 376 4.53 1.88 -19.68
CA GLU A 376 5.17 2.01 -20.99
C GLU A 376 6.71 1.93 -20.87
N GLY A 377 7.33 1.23 -21.81
CA GLY A 377 8.78 1.03 -21.83
C GLY A 377 9.31 -0.10 -20.94
N THR A 378 8.47 -0.76 -20.13
CA THR A 378 8.86 -1.93 -19.33
C THR A 378 8.90 -3.21 -20.15
N LEU A 379 9.71 -4.18 -19.71
CA LEU A 379 9.75 -5.52 -20.31
C LEU A 379 8.38 -6.21 -20.27
N GLY A 380 7.64 -6.05 -19.16
CA GLY A 380 6.31 -6.62 -19.05
C GLY A 380 5.33 -6.03 -20.07
N ARG A 381 5.39 -4.72 -20.32
CA ARG A 381 4.59 -4.07 -21.37
C ARG A 381 4.93 -4.60 -22.76
N MET A 382 6.23 -4.72 -23.09
CA MET A 382 6.66 -5.27 -24.38
C MET A 382 6.13 -6.69 -24.63
N LEU A 383 6.11 -7.53 -23.59
CA LEU A 383 5.57 -8.89 -23.68
C LEU A 383 4.06 -8.89 -23.91
N LEU A 384 3.32 -8.01 -23.25
CA LEU A 384 1.88 -7.85 -23.46
C LEU A 384 1.53 -7.34 -24.87
N GLU A 385 2.38 -6.50 -25.45
CA GLU A 385 2.21 -5.99 -26.82
C GLU A 385 2.61 -7.00 -27.90
N GLY A 386 3.00 -8.22 -27.51
CA GLY A 386 3.25 -9.33 -28.43
C GLY A 386 4.66 -9.36 -29.00
N ALA A 387 5.66 -8.85 -28.28
CA ALA A 387 7.06 -8.95 -28.69
C ALA A 387 7.46 -10.43 -28.94
N GLU A 388 7.93 -10.73 -30.15
CA GLU A 388 8.41 -12.08 -30.52
C GLU A 388 9.80 -12.38 -29.96
N GLU A 389 10.59 -11.35 -29.66
CA GLU A 389 11.94 -11.45 -29.10
C GLU A 389 12.18 -10.33 -28.09
N VAL A 390 12.81 -10.67 -26.95
CA VAL A 390 13.22 -9.71 -25.92
C VAL A 390 14.69 -9.92 -25.54
N THR A 391 15.34 -8.89 -25.00
CA THR A 391 16.72 -9.00 -24.51
C THR A 391 16.75 -9.09 -22.99
N LEU A 392 17.29 -10.19 -22.46
CA LEU A 392 17.47 -10.43 -21.04
C LEU A 392 18.93 -10.80 -20.76
N PHE A 393 19.57 -10.10 -19.82
CA PHE A 393 20.99 -10.30 -19.47
C PHE A 393 21.97 -10.23 -20.65
N GLY A 394 21.64 -9.44 -21.69
CA GLY A 394 22.44 -9.30 -22.91
C GLY A 394 22.23 -10.42 -23.94
N GLU A 395 21.33 -11.36 -23.66
CA GLU A 395 20.95 -12.44 -24.57
C GLU A 395 19.57 -12.17 -25.19
N LYS A 396 19.42 -12.49 -26.48
CA LYS A 396 18.14 -12.46 -27.18
C LYS A 396 17.36 -13.73 -26.88
N ILE A 397 16.12 -13.59 -26.43
CA ILE A 397 15.24 -14.69 -26.05
C ILE A 397 13.97 -14.61 -26.88
N GLN A 398 13.66 -15.71 -27.56
CA GLN A 398 12.43 -15.89 -28.32
C GLN A 398 11.25 -16.09 -27.36
N VAL A 399 10.13 -15.43 -27.64
CA VAL A 399 8.91 -15.50 -26.83
C VAL A 399 7.97 -16.53 -27.44
N ASN A 400 8.05 -17.77 -26.93
CA ASN A 400 7.21 -18.89 -27.34
C ASN A 400 6.19 -19.30 -26.26
N ALA A 401 6.40 -18.86 -25.01
CA ALA A 401 5.45 -19.05 -23.93
C ALA A 401 4.15 -18.31 -24.22
N LYS A 402 3.02 -18.83 -23.73
CA LYS A 402 1.75 -18.11 -23.83
C LYS A 402 1.76 -16.91 -22.87
N ILE A 403 1.41 -15.73 -23.38
CA ILE A 403 1.31 -14.51 -22.58
C ILE A 403 -0.16 -14.23 -22.29
N TYR A 404 -0.49 -14.01 -21.02
CA TYR A 404 -1.83 -13.69 -20.55
C TYR A 404 -1.83 -12.38 -19.78
N ASN A 405 -2.91 -11.61 -19.91
CA ASN A 405 -3.15 -10.39 -19.16
C ASN A 405 -4.46 -10.50 -18.38
N LEU A 406 -4.38 -10.46 -17.05
CA LEU A 406 -5.52 -10.44 -16.14
C LEU A 406 -5.61 -9.03 -15.52
N GLU A 407 -6.25 -8.11 -16.25
CA GLU A 407 -6.23 -6.66 -15.97
C GLU A 407 -6.89 -6.24 -14.66
N GLY A 408 -7.76 -7.08 -14.09
CA GLY A 408 -8.58 -6.67 -12.96
C GLY A 408 -8.01 -6.90 -11.57
N PHE A 409 -6.71 -7.16 -11.53
CA PHE A 409 -5.91 -7.16 -10.31
C PHE A 409 -5.18 -5.80 -10.18
N SER A 410 -5.85 -4.66 -10.40
CA SER A 410 -5.28 -3.34 -10.08
C SER A 410 -5.52 -2.98 -8.61
N GLY A 411 -4.58 -2.28 -7.98
CA GLY A 411 -4.69 -1.81 -6.59
C GLY A 411 -5.43 -0.49 -6.43
N HIS A 412 -5.59 0.30 -7.50
CA HIS A 412 -6.21 1.62 -7.45
C HIS A 412 -7.64 1.62 -7.99
N ALA A 413 -8.48 2.46 -7.40
CA ALA A 413 -9.81 2.79 -7.89
C ALA A 413 -9.75 3.29 -9.34
N ASP A 414 -10.69 2.82 -10.16
CA ASP A 414 -10.89 3.38 -11.49
C ASP A 414 -11.66 4.69 -11.44
N ARG A 415 -11.89 5.31 -12.59
CA ARG A 415 -12.69 6.54 -12.72
C ARG A 415 -14.03 6.46 -11.99
N ASN A 416 -14.72 5.32 -12.05
CA ASN A 416 -16.04 5.16 -11.44
C ASN A 416 -15.92 5.04 -9.91
N GLY A 417 -14.93 4.30 -9.41
CA GLY A 417 -14.62 4.20 -7.99
C GLY A 417 -14.20 5.54 -7.39
N LEU A 418 -13.32 6.29 -8.06
CA LEU A 418 -12.91 7.63 -7.67
C LEU A 418 -14.13 8.59 -7.62
N LEU A 419 -14.97 8.57 -8.66
CA LEU A 419 -16.20 9.38 -8.70
C LEU A 419 -17.20 8.98 -7.60
N ALA A 420 -17.34 7.69 -7.31
CA ALA A 420 -18.21 7.18 -6.26
C ALA A 420 -17.74 7.60 -4.87
N TRP A 421 -16.42 7.58 -4.62
CA TRP A 421 -15.84 8.07 -3.38
C TRP A 421 -16.07 9.59 -3.23
N LEU A 422 -15.85 10.36 -4.29
CA LEU A 422 -16.09 11.81 -4.29
C LEU A 422 -17.57 12.19 -4.09
N LYS A 423 -18.53 11.33 -4.48
CA LYS A 423 -19.96 11.51 -4.17
C LYS A 423 -20.29 11.38 -2.68
N GLY A 424 -19.37 10.85 -1.87
CA GLY A 424 -19.55 10.66 -0.43
C GLY A 424 -19.61 11.96 0.38
N PHE A 425 -19.07 13.06 -0.17
CA PHE A 425 -19.09 14.36 0.49
C PHE A 425 -20.50 14.96 0.52
N LYS A 426 -20.97 15.35 1.72
CA LYS A 426 -22.30 15.96 1.92
C LYS A 426 -22.39 17.40 1.38
N LYS A 427 -21.25 18.10 1.38
CA LYS A 427 -21.06 19.45 0.83
C LYS A 427 -19.80 19.42 -0.02
N GLU A 428 -19.84 20.07 -1.17
CA GLU A 428 -18.67 20.19 -2.05
C GLU A 428 -17.49 20.82 -1.28
N PRO A 429 -16.30 20.20 -1.29
CA PRO A 429 -15.09 20.85 -0.80
C PRO A 429 -14.79 22.11 -1.62
N LYS A 430 -14.40 23.20 -0.95
CA LYS A 430 -14.14 24.50 -1.61
C LYS A 430 -13.10 24.39 -2.72
N HIS A 431 -12.06 23.59 -2.48
CA HIS A 431 -11.10 23.22 -3.51
C HIS A 431 -10.84 21.72 -3.50
N ILE A 432 -10.89 21.14 -4.70
CA ILE A 432 -10.49 19.77 -4.96
C ILE A 432 -9.25 19.81 -5.85
N PHE A 433 -8.11 19.40 -5.33
CA PHE A 433 -6.84 19.35 -6.06
C PHE A 433 -6.60 17.93 -6.57
N LEU A 434 -6.48 17.79 -7.89
CA LEU A 434 -6.19 16.52 -8.54
C LEU A 434 -4.68 16.35 -8.70
N VAL A 435 -4.14 15.30 -8.09
CA VAL A 435 -2.72 14.92 -8.09
C VAL A 435 -2.57 13.44 -8.44
N HIS A 436 -1.35 12.92 -8.45
CA HIS A 436 -1.06 11.49 -8.56
C HIS A 436 -1.75 10.84 -9.77
N GLY A 437 -1.39 11.31 -10.96
CA GLY A 437 -2.06 10.97 -12.20
C GLY A 437 -1.37 11.61 -13.38
N GLU A 438 -1.36 10.90 -14.50
CA GLU A 438 -0.91 11.46 -15.78
C GLU A 438 -1.73 12.70 -16.14
N SER A 439 -1.11 13.61 -16.90
CA SER A 439 -1.72 14.90 -17.24
C SER A 439 -3.09 14.75 -17.92
N GLU A 440 -3.22 13.78 -18.83
CA GLU A 440 -4.50 13.45 -19.49
C GLU A 440 -5.50 12.83 -18.51
N SER A 441 -5.05 11.92 -17.64
CA SER A 441 -5.91 11.27 -16.64
C SER A 441 -6.59 12.29 -15.73
N LYS A 442 -5.81 13.27 -15.22
CA LYS A 442 -6.34 14.36 -14.40
C LYS A 442 -7.31 15.26 -15.16
N ALA A 443 -6.95 15.66 -16.37
CA ALA A 443 -7.78 16.55 -17.17
C ALA A 443 -9.13 15.91 -17.53
N ASP A 444 -9.13 14.62 -17.86
CA ASP A 444 -10.36 13.90 -18.20
C ASP A 444 -11.19 13.55 -16.96
N PHE A 445 -10.55 13.25 -15.83
CA PHE A 445 -11.25 13.10 -14.57
C PHE A 445 -11.91 14.40 -14.13
N ALA A 446 -11.21 15.54 -14.22
CA ALA A 446 -11.76 16.86 -13.92
C ALA A 446 -13.04 17.15 -14.70
N LYS A 447 -13.04 16.91 -16.02
CA LYS A 447 -14.24 17.05 -16.87
C LYS A 447 -15.37 16.09 -16.44
N THR A 448 -15.02 14.87 -16.03
CA THR A 448 -15.99 13.88 -15.57
C THR A 448 -16.65 14.35 -14.26
N VAL A 449 -15.86 14.85 -13.32
CA VAL A 449 -16.33 15.40 -12.04
C VAL A 449 -17.23 16.60 -12.26
N GLU A 450 -16.84 17.55 -13.11
CA GLU A 450 -17.65 18.72 -13.45
C GLU A 450 -18.98 18.32 -14.09
N LYS A 451 -18.96 17.38 -15.02
CA LYS A 451 -20.16 16.91 -15.72
C LYS A 451 -21.12 16.15 -14.81
N GLU A 452 -20.62 15.28 -13.95
CA GLU A 452 -21.44 14.32 -13.18
C GLU A 452 -21.79 14.83 -11.77
N LEU A 453 -20.97 15.71 -11.17
CA LEU A 453 -21.20 16.26 -9.82
C LEU A 453 -21.40 17.78 -9.80
N GLY A 454 -21.03 18.49 -10.87
CA GLY A 454 -21.01 19.96 -10.89
C GLY A 454 -19.86 20.57 -10.10
N TYR A 455 -18.89 19.77 -9.65
CA TYR A 455 -17.74 20.28 -8.89
C TYR A 455 -16.65 20.79 -9.84
N HIS A 456 -15.86 21.76 -9.38
CA HIS A 456 -14.82 22.40 -10.19
C HIS A 456 -13.41 22.11 -9.67
N PRO A 457 -12.88 20.88 -9.89
CA PRO A 457 -11.56 20.50 -9.40
C PRO A 457 -10.44 21.24 -10.16
N VAL A 458 -9.36 21.52 -9.44
CA VAL A 458 -8.13 22.11 -9.95
C VAL A 458 -7.17 21.00 -10.34
N VAL A 459 -6.80 20.95 -11.62
CA VAL A 459 -5.72 20.08 -12.10
C VAL A 459 -4.38 20.69 -11.72
N VAL A 460 -3.72 20.11 -10.72
CA VAL A 460 -2.39 20.56 -10.29
C VAL A 460 -1.39 20.26 -11.39
N THR A 461 -0.52 21.20 -11.72
CA THR A 461 0.58 21.01 -12.67
C THR A 461 1.87 21.63 -12.12
N GLY A 462 2.99 20.94 -12.32
CA GLY A 462 4.31 21.37 -11.87
C GLY A 462 4.40 21.65 -10.36
N ASN A 463 5.43 22.38 -9.95
CA ASN A 463 5.54 22.86 -8.57
C ASN A 463 4.71 24.13 -8.43
N SER A 464 3.54 24.02 -7.80
CA SER A 464 2.57 25.10 -7.64
C SER A 464 2.25 25.35 -6.17
N GLU A 465 1.97 26.60 -5.82
CA GLU A 465 1.55 27.02 -4.48
C GLU A 465 0.16 27.65 -4.57
N PHE A 466 -0.73 27.27 -3.65
CA PHE A 466 -2.08 27.80 -3.52
C PHE A 466 -2.26 28.40 -2.13
N LEU A 467 -2.73 29.64 -2.09
CA LEU A 467 -3.18 30.28 -0.86
C LEU A 467 -4.60 29.77 -0.57
N LEU A 468 -4.83 29.30 0.65
CA LEU A 468 -6.14 28.83 1.06
C LEU A 468 -6.90 29.97 1.75
N GLU A 469 -8.08 30.31 1.22
CA GLU A 469 -8.95 31.34 1.80
C GLU A 469 -9.52 30.87 3.14
N LYS A 470 -9.28 31.62 4.21
CA LYS A 470 -9.86 31.36 5.54
C LYS A 470 -11.34 31.73 5.49
N ASP A 471 -12.27 30.83 5.87
CA ASP A 471 -13.53 31.16 6.56
C ASP A 471 -14.55 29.99 6.60
N GLU A 472 -14.81 29.48 7.80
CA GLU A 472 -16.12 29.24 8.46
C GLU A 472 -15.74 29.11 9.95
N ILE A 473 -16.24 30.00 10.81
CA ILE A 473 -15.93 29.98 12.25
C ILE A 473 -16.65 28.77 12.87
N VAL A 474 -15.97 27.63 12.88
CA VAL A 474 -16.34 26.48 13.69
C VAL A 474 -15.24 26.35 14.73
N ASN A 475 -15.56 26.52 16.01
CA ASN A 475 -14.58 26.32 17.06
C ASN A 475 -14.12 24.84 17.06
N MET A 476 -12.92 24.56 17.57
CA MET A 476 -12.37 23.20 17.58
C MET A 476 -13.27 22.19 18.29
N GLU A 477 -14.01 22.59 19.34
CA GLU A 477 -14.97 21.71 20.01
C GLU A 477 -16.10 21.25 19.08
N GLN A 478 -16.62 22.14 18.24
CA GLN A 478 -17.70 21.80 17.31
C GLN A 478 -17.16 20.95 16.14
N ALA A 479 -15.96 21.24 15.65
CA ALA A 479 -15.28 20.37 14.68
C ALA A 479 -14.97 18.97 15.26
N MET A 480 -14.60 18.89 16.55
CA MET A 480 -14.40 17.62 17.26
C MET A 480 -15.71 16.88 17.54
N LYS A 481 -16.80 17.57 17.88
CA LYS A 481 -18.15 16.97 17.97
C LYS A 481 -18.63 16.42 16.63
N GLU A 482 -18.22 17.03 15.53
CA GLU A 482 -18.52 16.50 14.19
C GLU A 482 -17.60 15.34 13.77
N ALA A 483 -16.36 15.28 14.26
CA ALA A 483 -15.47 14.13 14.08
C ALA A 483 -15.89 12.94 14.96
N VAL A 484 -16.41 13.21 16.16
CA VAL A 484 -17.01 12.24 17.09
C VAL A 484 -18.54 12.37 17.02
N ASP A 485 -19.09 12.12 15.84
CA ASP A 485 -20.54 12.16 15.64
C ASP A 485 -21.26 10.99 16.36
N GLU A 486 -22.59 11.00 16.36
CA GLU A 486 -23.39 9.88 16.90
C GLU A 486 -23.07 8.55 16.20
N GLU A 487 -22.59 8.58 14.95
CA GLU A 487 -22.18 7.39 14.21
C GLU A 487 -20.89 6.81 14.78
N THR A 488 -19.90 7.63 15.16
CA THR A 488 -18.68 7.21 15.85
C THR A 488 -19.01 6.58 17.22
N LYS A 489 -19.98 7.13 17.97
CA LYS A 489 -20.44 6.52 19.23
C LYS A 489 -21.13 5.17 19.00
N ILE A 490 -22.01 5.08 18.00
CA ILE A 490 -22.68 3.83 17.63
C ILE A 490 -21.65 2.80 17.15
N LYS A 491 -20.69 3.20 16.31
CA LYS A 491 -19.58 2.37 15.84
C LYS A 491 -18.75 1.85 17.01
N THR A 492 -18.40 2.72 17.95
CA THR A 492 -17.66 2.33 19.17
C THR A 492 -18.45 1.33 20.01
N LYS A 493 -19.76 1.55 20.21
CA LYS A 493 -20.63 0.63 20.93
C LYS A 493 -20.74 -0.74 20.24
N ASN A 494 -20.92 -0.74 18.92
CA ASN A 494 -20.97 -1.97 18.12
C ASN A 494 -19.62 -2.70 18.18
N ASN A 495 -18.51 -1.98 18.03
CA ASN A 495 -17.16 -2.54 18.16
C ASN A 495 -16.95 -3.21 19.53
N ILE A 496 -17.41 -2.59 20.62
CA ILE A 496 -17.33 -3.20 21.97
C ILE A 496 -18.15 -4.50 22.02
N SER A 497 -19.35 -4.51 21.44
CA SER A 497 -20.19 -5.72 21.36
C SER A 497 -19.55 -6.82 20.51
N ASP A 498 -18.94 -6.45 19.38
CA ASP A 498 -18.27 -7.39 18.47
C ASP A 498 -17.01 -7.96 19.10
N ILE A 499 -16.23 -7.12 19.81
CA ILE A 499 -15.08 -7.56 20.61
C ILE A 499 -15.53 -8.58 21.65
N HIS A 500 -16.63 -8.34 22.36
CA HIS A 500 -17.16 -9.30 23.33
C HIS A 500 -17.45 -10.66 22.67
N SER A 501 -18.22 -10.67 21.58
CA SER A 501 -18.56 -11.92 20.87
C SER A 501 -17.32 -12.65 20.36
N ARG A 502 -16.37 -11.92 19.76
CA ARG A 502 -15.13 -12.51 19.22
C ARG A 502 -14.23 -13.07 20.32
N ILE A 503 -14.17 -12.41 21.48
CA ILE A 503 -13.43 -12.93 22.64
C ILE A 503 -14.06 -14.23 23.12
N GLU A 504 -15.39 -14.32 23.21
CA GLU A 504 -16.06 -15.58 23.59
C GLU A 504 -15.73 -16.71 22.62
N ASP A 505 -15.78 -16.47 21.30
CA ASP A 505 -15.44 -17.45 20.27
C ASP A 505 -13.96 -17.87 20.34
N ILE A 506 -13.04 -16.91 20.52
CA ILE A 506 -11.60 -17.18 20.65
C ILE A 506 -11.33 -18.01 21.91
N LEU A 507 -11.95 -17.66 23.05
CA LEU A 507 -11.78 -18.40 24.30
C LEU A 507 -12.34 -19.82 24.18
N TYR A 508 -13.47 -19.99 23.50
CA TYR A 508 -14.04 -21.31 23.20
C TYR A 508 -13.09 -22.16 22.34
N ASN A 509 -12.60 -21.60 21.22
CA ASN A 509 -11.67 -22.30 20.33
C ASN A 509 -10.30 -22.56 20.98
N ALA A 510 -9.80 -21.64 21.80
CA ALA A 510 -8.56 -21.82 22.54
C ALA A 510 -8.68 -22.93 23.59
N ASN A 511 -9.82 -23.03 24.30
CA ASN A 511 -10.08 -24.13 25.23
C ASN A 511 -10.12 -25.48 24.49
N LEU A 512 -10.83 -25.57 23.36
CA LEU A 512 -10.83 -26.78 22.53
C LEU A 512 -9.42 -27.15 22.06
N ALA A 513 -8.63 -26.17 21.59
CA ALA A 513 -7.27 -26.44 21.14
C ALA A 513 -6.36 -26.88 22.30
N LEU A 514 -6.54 -26.35 23.51
CA LEU A 514 -5.78 -26.74 24.71
C LEU A 514 -6.13 -28.15 25.23
N GLU A 515 -7.23 -28.73 24.78
CA GLU A 515 -7.57 -30.15 25.02
C GLU A 515 -6.79 -31.10 24.09
N ASP A 516 -6.20 -30.58 23.00
CA ASP A 516 -5.32 -31.31 22.07
C ASP A 516 -3.82 -31.13 22.40
N ASP A 517 -2.96 -31.93 21.77
CA ASP A 517 -1.50 -31.93 21.97
C ASP A 517 -0.84 -30.65 21.37
N ILE A 518 -0.85 -29.54 22.12
CA ILE A 518 -0.29 -28.24 21.72
C ILE A 518 1.23 -28.18 21.94
N SER A 519 1.95 -27.60 20.97
CA SER A 519 3.39 -27.32 21.12
C SER A 519 3.68 -26.24 22.16
N THR A 520 4.79 -26.37 22.88
CA THR A 520 5.22 -25.41 23.92
C THR A 520 5.39 -23.99 23.40
N GLU A 521 5.83 -23.82 22.16
CA GLU A 521 5.98 -22.51 21.52
C GLU A 521 4.63 -21.84 21.26
N ARG A 522 3.64 -22.61 20.80
CA ARG A 522 2.28 -22.11 20.57
C ARG A 522 1.59 -21.75 21.89
N LEU A 523 1.78 -22.54 22.93
CA LEU A 523 1.27 -22.25 24.29
C LEU A 523 1.84 -20.95 24.85
N ALA A 524 3.16 -20.74 24.73
CA ALA A 524 3.82 -19.52 25.18
C ALA A 524 3.29 -18.28 24.44
N LYS A 525 3.06 -18.40 23.11
CA LYS A 525 2.46 -17.32 22.31
C LYS A 525 1.04 -16.98 22.78
N ILE A 526 0.20 -17.99 23.00
CA ILE A 526 -1.16 -17.80 23.52
C ILE A 526 -1.12 -17.09 24.88
N ASN A 527 -0.27 -17.55 25.80
CA ASN A 527 -0.17 -16.97 27.14
C ASN A 527 0.22 -15.49 27.13
N ASN A 528 1.16 -15.09 26.27
CA ASN A 528 1.55 -13.68 26.17
C ASN A 528 0.42 -12.79 25.67
N ILE A 529 -0.37 -13.26 24.69
CA ILE A 529 -1.55 -12.53 24.19
C ILE A 529 -2.59 -12.36 25.29
N VAL A 530 -2.83 -13.40 26.11
CA VAL A 530 -3.76 -13.33 27.24
C VAL A 530 -3.34 -12.25 28.23
N LEU A 531 -2.05 -12.13 28.56
CA LEU A 531 -1.54 -11.08 29.44
C LEU A 531 -1.71 -9.67 28.85
N GLU A 532 -1.53 -9.50 27.53
CA GLU A 532 -1.78 -8.21 26.86
C GLU A 532 -3.27 -7.84 26.85
N LEU A 533 -4.15 -8.81 26.66
CA LEU A 533 -5.60 -8.61 26.73
C LEU A 533 -6.04 -8.23 28.15
N GLU A 534 -5.48 -8.86 29.19
CA GLU A 534 -5.74 -8.52 30.59
C GLU A 534 -5.36 -7.06 30.87
N LYS A 535 -4.15 -6.65 30.48
CA LYS A 535 -3.69 -5.27 30.61
C LYS A 535 -4.59 -4.29 29.86
N SER A 536 -4.96 -4.62 28.62
CA SER A 536 -5.80 -3.75 27.78
C SER A 536 -7.20 -3.59 28.34
N THR A 537 -7.78 -4.66 28.90
CA THR A 537 -9.11 -4.65 29.52
C THR A 537 -9.12 -3.75 30.77
N ILE A 538 -8.07 -3.80 31.59
CA ILE A 538 -7.93 -2.92 32.77
C ILE A 538 -7.81 -1.46 32.33
N ASN A 539 -7.00 -1.16 31.32
CA ASN A 539 -6.85 0.20 30.79
C ASN A 539 -8.16 0.75 30.22
N LEU A 540 -8.94 -0.07 29.50
CA LEU A 540 -10.25 0.31 29.00
C LEU A 540 -11.22 0.63 30.14
N GLY A 541 -11.25 -0.20 31.19
CA GLY A 541 -12.05 0.06 32.39
C GLY A 541 -11.67 1.37 33.09
N ALA A 542 -10.38 1.70 33.13
CA ALA A 542 -9.88 2.96 33.67
C ALA A 542 -10.35 4.16 32.82
N ALA A 543 -10.20 4.10 31.49
CA ALA A 543 -10.63 5.18 30.58
C ALA A 543 -12.15 5.45 30.64
N ILE A 544 -12.98 4.42 30.82
CA ILE A 544 -14.44 4.57 30.99
C ILE A 544 -14.79 5.22 32.34
N SER A 545 -13.94 5.04 33.35
CA SER A 545 -14.16 5.54 34.71
C SER A 545 -13.61 6.96 34.92
N GLU A 546 -12.90 7.53 33.94
CA GLU A 546 -12.50 8.94 33.96
C GLU A 546 -13.74 9.82 33.76
N GLU A 547 -14.11 10.60 34.78
CA GLU A 547 -15.18 11.60 34.66
C GLU A 547 -14.69 12.78 33.82
N ASP A 548 -15.45 13.15 32.77
CA ASP A 548 -15.30 14.41 32.06
C ASP A 548 -15.60 15.57 33.04
N ARG A 549 -14.56 16.06 33.72
CA ARG A 549 -14.71 17.25 34.56
C ARG A 549 -14.81 18.46 33.63
N PRO A 550 -15.92 19.21 33.62
CA PRO A 550 -15.96 20.47 32.89
C PRO A 550 -14.87 21.39 33.45
N GLU A 551 -14.06 21.98 32.57
CA GLU A 551 -13.15 23.08 32.93
C GLU A 551 -14.00 24.29 33.36
N GLU A 552 -14.41 24.34 34.62
CA GLU A 552 -14.94 25.55 35.23
C GLU A 552 -13.77 26.45 35.68
N ASN A 553 -13.53 27.50 34.88
CA ASN A 553 -12.86 28.77 35.21
C ASN A 553 -11.52 28.71 35.97
N ALA A 554 -10.41 28.94 35.25
CA ALA A 554 -9.19 29.54 35.80
C ALA A 554 -8.83 30.82 35.03
#